data_AF-A0A087UYT3-F1
#
_entry.id   AF-A0A087UYT3-F1
#
_cell.length_a   1.000
_cell.length_b   1.000
_cell.length_c   1.000
_cell.angle_alpha   90.00
_cell.angle_beta   90.00
_cell.angle_gamma   90.00
#
_symmetry.space_group_name_H-M   'P 1'
#
loop_
_entity.id
_entity.type
_entity.pdbx_description
1 polymer ?
#
loop_
_entity_poly.entity_id
_entity_poly.type
_entity_poly.pdbx_seq_one_letter_code
_entity_poly.pdbx_strand_id
1 'polypeptide(L)'
;MWEKNSSEEMTSFEVLPNQNGLSESFDSAEFSFIPASNPEENFDLTNMQSALTSSTADLSVEIQARLVELLEENAALKEALKKNNIIMQEQMSTVTAWHSQVTASMSLHQSSLHESRKRIQQLEKENAELQLKVKELERKSHASSPDNASFTVINSTNEETGDSANESKPMSGSSSDNEECKRCCEVLKKQIEECQKALEETKSSDGKIIQRLQREVITLQDALKSAQSSSSETSQCLSSVQAEYEGLKAEYDKVMKLLGEYTEDKKDKRSNEKCEDTTYQMKPESGQEQEEAWKLKFDIYQNKLDMANSLIEKYKERYETLQQQIDEYQVKLEQVQTSNGHVNQKLQEELQAVREKLKAEQYYREQERCKYVEVKTQFERIRSDYDRVTKLAESYSRQEQLKSENFVTMREAENKRHLEEMDNLTAQLFDTQQKLEEQKEKVKELTSELNTIKKDGEIIPILKSQVEVFKSDLNHAVLAKEIAQEEAEKLSQELNNLYSSLSLCSNCDASRAISDLRSHSRLKAKAGGKKGNSNAEQSRIILCPVCSFGFTDLKAAENHVNSCIDKA
;
A
#
# COMPACT_ATOMS: atom_id res chain seq x y z
N MET A 1 32.86 -7.38 -0.86
CA MET A 1 32.37 -8.45 -1.76
C MET A 1 31.30 -9.21 -1.00
N TRP A 2 30.00 -9.18 -1.26
CA TRP A 2 29.15 -8.58 -2.29
C TRP A 2 27.89 -8.07 -1.58
N GLU A 3 27.56 -6.79 -1.73
CA GLU A 3 26.20 -6.28 -1.47
C GLU A 3 25.54 -6.13 -2.84
N LYS A 4 24.49 -6.91 -3.09
CA LYS A 4 23.61 -6.72 -4.26
C LYS A 4 22.45 -5.84 -3.81
N ASN A 5 22.51 -4.59 -4.21
CA ASN A 5 21.37 -3.69 -4.27
C ASN A 5 20.34 -4.25 -5.25
N SER A 6 19.15 -4.59 -4.75
CA SER A 6 17.96 -4.84 -5.56
C SER A 6 17.09 -3.59 -5.49
N SER A 7 17.31 -2.69 -6.45
CA SER A 7 16.42 -1.58 -6.76
C SER A 7 15.30 -2.13 -7.65
N GLU A 8 14.18 -2.52 -7.04
CA GLU A 8 12.95 -2.81 -7.76
C GLU A 8 12.20 -1.50 -8.01
N GLU A 9 11.98 -1.23 -9.30
CA GLU A 9 11.19 -0.13 -9.82
C GLU A 9 9.72 -0.32 -9.41
N MET A 10 9.23 0.50 -8.49
CA MET A 10 7.79 0.63 -8.25
C MET A 10 7.18 1.49 -9.36
N THR A 11 6.50 0.82 -10.29
CA THR A 11 5.64 1.44 -11.30
C THR A 11 4.48 2.15 -10.61
N SER A 12 4.40 3.47 -10.86
CA SER A 12 3.38 4.39 -10.38
C SER A 12 1.97 3.97 -10.81
N PHE A 13 1.10 3.71 -9.83
CA PHE A 13 -0.31 3.42 -10.02
C PHE A 13 -1.10 4.75 -10.00
N GLU A 14 -1.65 5.14 -11.16
CA GLU A 14 -2.56 6.29 -11.28
C GLU A 14 -3.90 5.98 -10.59
N VAL A 15 -4.21 6.73 -9.53
CA VAL A 15 -5.54 6.75 -8.92
C VAL A 15 -6.24 8.02 -9.37
N LEU A 16 -7.34 7.87 -10.11
CA LEU A 16 -8.18 8.98 -10.54
C LEU A 16 -8.90 9.61 -9.33
N PRO A 17 -8.89 10.95 -9.18
CA PRO A 17 -9.63 11.60 -8.12
C PRO A 17 -11.10 11.75 -8.51
N ASN A 18 -11.97 11.16 -7.70
CA ASN A 18 -13.41 11.37 -7.76
C ASN A 18 -13.72 12.77 -7.18
N GLN A 19 -13.60 13.81 -8.01
CA GLN A 19 -14.05 15.16 -7.67
C GLN A 19 -15.57 15.23 -7.76
N ASN A 20 -16.24 15.03 -6.62
CA ASN A 20 -17.56 15.57 -6.35
C ASN A 20 -17.65 15.93 -4.86
N GLY A 21 -16.98 17.03 -4.51
CA GLY A 21 -17.15 17.71 -3.24
C GLY A 21 -18.41 18.56 -3.26
N LEU A 22 -19.56 17.93 -3.06
CA LEU A 22 -20.70 18.58 -2.42
C LEU A 22 -20.76 18.01 -1.00
N SER A 23 -20.36 18.84 -0.03
CA SER A 23 -20.58 18.61 1.39
C SER A 23 -22.08 18.75 1.67
N GLU A 24 -22.87 17.77 1.24
CA GLU A 24 -24.15 17.50 1.87
C GLU A 24 -23.84 16.77 3.17
N SER A 25 -24.10 17.44 4.29
CA SER A 25 -24.19 16.81 5.59
C SER A 25 -25.25 15.72 5.50
N PHE A 26 -24.81 14.48 5.31
CA PHE A 26 -25.65 13.30 5.31
C PHE A 26 -26.09 13.04 6.76
N ASP A 27 -27.11 13.80 7.20
CA ASP A 27 -27.84 13.52 8.43
C ASP A 27 -28.37 12.09 8.31
N SER A 28 -27.75 11.18 9.08
CA SER A 28 -28.02 9.74 9.06
C SER A 28 -29.38 9.37 9.69
N ALA A 29 -30.36 10.27 9.59
CA ALA A 29 -31.69 10.14 10.15
C ALA A 29 -32.79 9.79 9.12
N GLU A 30 -32.52 9.85 7.81
CA GLU A 30 -33.55 9.64 6.78
C GLU A 30 -33.52 8.29 6.05
N PHE A 31 -32.56 7.41 6.33
CA PHE A 31 -32.69 5.99 5.97
C PHE A 31 -33.54 5.26 7.02
N SER A 32 -34.82 5.64 7.10
CA SER A 32 -35.83 4.80 7.73
C SER A 32 -35.92 3.51 6.92
N PHE A 33 -35.21 2.48 7.39
CA PHE A 33 -35.42 1.10 7.01
C PHE A 33 -36.93 0.87 6.97
N ILE A 34 -37.46 0.51 5.80
CA ILE A 34 -38.73 -0.21 5.73
C ILE A 34 -38.47 -1.44 6.61
N PRO A 35 -39.13 -1.58 7.78
CA PRO A 35 -38.96 -2.77 8.60
C PRO A 35 -39.33 -3.92 7.68
N ALA A 36 -38.42 -4.89 7.51
CA ALA A 36 -38.73 -6.11 6.79
C ALA A 36 -39.95 -6.72 7.48
N SER A 37 -41.12 -6.46 6.91
CA SER A 37 -42.41 -6.97 7.36
C SER A 37 -42.31 -8.48 7.24
N ASN A 38 -42.23 -9.14 8.40
CA ASN A 38 -42.34 -10.56 8.67
C ASN A 38 -41.98 -11.52 7.52
N PRO A 39 -40.81 -12.18 7.55
CA PRO A 39 -40.44 -13.21 6.58
C PRO A 39 -41.14 -14.56 6.80
N GLU A 40 -42.29 -14.61 7.48
CA GLU A 40 -42.96 -15.85 7.92
C GLU A 40 -44.21 -16.24 7.12
N GLU A 41 -44.38 -15.75 5.89
CA GLU A 41 -45.17 -16.54 4.93
C GLU A 41 -44.28 -17.70 4.44
N ASN A 42 -44.19 -18.74 5.28
CA ASN A 42 -43.68 -20.06 4.94
C ASN A 42 -44.61 -20.63 3.87
N PHE A 43 -44.41 -20.20 2.62
CA PHE A 43 -45.11 -20.70 1.46
C PHE A 43 -44.72 -22.17 1.31
N ASP A 44 -45.59 -23.05 1.80
CA ASP A 44 -45.35 -24.47 1.99
C ASP A 44 -45.19 -25.15 0.63
N LEU A 45 -43.95 -25.16 0.11
CA LEU A 45 -43.58 -25.73 -1.20
C LEU A 45 -44.08 -27.17 -1.34
N THR A 46 -44.18 -27.87 -0.20
CA THR A 46 -44.69 -29.23 -0.05
C THR A 46 -46.12 -29.38 -0.55
N ASN A 47 -46.99 -28.39 -0.30
CA ASN A 47 -48.38 -28.40 -0.79
C ASN A 47 -48.46 -28.18 -2.31
N MET A 48 -47.52 -27.40 -2.86
CA MET A 48 -47.48 -27.13 -4.29
C MET A 48 -46.93 -28.31 -5.10
N GLN A 49 -45.92 -29.02 -4.57
CA GLN A 49 -45.42 -30.29 -5.13
C GLN A 49 -46.52 -31.35 -5.18
N SER A 50 -47.36 -31.41 -4.14
CA SER A 50 -48.50 -32.33 -4.05
C SER A 50 -49.60 -31.98 -5.07
N ALA A 51 -49.88 -30.69 -5.28
CA ALA A 51 -50.86 -30.24 -6.27
C ALA A 51 -50.37 -30.47 -7.72
N LEU A 52 -49.08 -30.27 -7.98
CA LEU A 52 -48.48 -30.51 -9.29
C LEU A 52 -48.45 -32.00 -9.64
N THR A 53 -48.06 -32.87 -8.70
CA THR A 53 -48.07 -34.33 -8.95
C THR A 53 -49.47 -34.88 -9.23
N SER A 54 -50.52 -34.28 -8.67
CA SER A 54 -51.91 -34.65 -8.98
C SER A 54 -52.39 -34.19 -10.36
N SER A 55 -51.83 -33.11 -10.91
CA SER A 55 -52.30 -32.51 -12.17
C SER A 55 -51.49 -32.94 -13.41
N THR A 56 -50.36 -33.64 -13.22
CA THR A 56 -49.44 -34.03 -14.31
C THR A 56 -49.53 -35.50 -14.71
N ALA A 57 -50.58 -36.22 -14.33
CA ALA A 57 -50.70 -37.67 -14.57
C ALA A 57 -50.68 -38.08 -16.06
N ASP A 58 -50.97 -37.16 -16.98
CA ASP A 58 -50.95 -37.37 -18.44
C ASP A 58 -49.64 -36.91 -19.14
N LEU A 59 -48.67 -36.36 -18.40
CA LEU A 59 -47.37 -35.95 -18.96
C LEU A 59 -46.41 -37.15 -19.06
N SER A 60 -45.54 -37.14 -20.07
CA SER A 60 -44.53 -38.19 -20.20
C SER A 60 -43.62 -38.23 -18.96
N VAL A 61 -43.21 -39.44 -18.56
CA VAL A 61 -42.35 -39.69 -17.39
C VAL A 61 -41.08 -38.82 -17.40
N GLU A 62 -40.54 -38.55 -18.58
CA GLU A 62 -39.35 -37.71 -18.77
C GLU A 62 -39.62 -36.23 -18.45
N ILE A 63 -40.78 -35.69 -18.85
CA ILE A 63 -41.18 -34.32 -18.51
C ILE A 63 -41.44 -34.21 -16.99
N GLN A 64 -42.04 -35.23 -16.39
CA GLN A 64 -42.28 -35.27 -14.95
C GLN A 64 -40.97 -35.28 -14.16
N ALA A 65 -39.98 -36.08 -14.57
CA ALA A 65 -38.65 -36.09 -13.95
C ALA A 65 -37.95 -34.75 -14.07
N ARG A 66 -37.97 -34.12 -15.26
CA ARG A 66 -37.36 -32.81 -15.47
C ARG A 66 -38.02 -31.71 -14.63
N LEU A 67 -39.33 -31.79 -14.42
CA LEU A 67 -40.06 -30.84 -13.57
C LEU A 67 -39.66 -30.99 -12.09
N VAL A 68 -39.43 -32.22 -11.62
CA VAL A 68 -38.92 -32.47 -10.26
C VAL A 68 -37.51 -31.91 -10.09
N GLU A 69 -36.59 -32.18 -11.02
CA GLU A 69 -35.24 -31.60 -11.00
C GLU A 69 -35.27 -30.07 -10.95
N LEU A 70 -36.10 -29.43 -11.80
CA LEU A 70 -36.23 -27.98 -11.80
C LEU A 70 -36.80 -27.43 -10.49
N LEU A 71 -37.73 -28.15 -9.84
CA LEU A 71 -38.27 -27.76 -8.53
C LEU A 71 -37.21 -27.88 -7.43
N GLU A 72 -36.39 -28.93 -7.45
CA GLU A 72 -35.28 -29.13 -6.53
C GLU A 72 -34.18 -28.07 -6.72
N GLU A 73 -33.78 -27.79 -7.98
CA GLU A 73 -32.86 -26.70 -8.31
C GLU A 73 -33.39 -25.34 -7.84
N ASN A 74 -34.68 -25.07 -8.04
CA ASN A 74 -35.30 -23.83 -7.58
C ASN A 74 -35.30 -23.72 -6.04
N ALA A 75 -35.57 -24.82 -5.34
CA ALA A 75 -35.49 -24.87 -3.89
C ALA A 75 -34.06 -24.62 -3.39
N ALA A 76 -33.06 -25.27 -4.01
CA ALA A 76 -31.65 -25.08 -3.70
C ALA A 76 -31.19 -23.63 -3.95
N LEU A 77 -31.63 -23.01 -5.06
CA LEU A 77 -31.35 -21.60 -5.36
C LEU A 77 -31.99 -20.66 -4.34
N LYS A 78 -33.23 -20.92 -3.89
CA LYS A 78 -33.89 -20.14 -2.83
C LYS A 78 -33.15 -20.24 -1.50
N GLU A 79 -32.69 -21.43 -1.11
CA GLU A 79 -31.88 -21.59 0.10
C GLU A 79 -30.52 -20.90 0.00
N ALA A 80 -29.85 -21.02 -1.15
CA ALA A 80 -28.58 -20.34 -1.39
C ALA A 80 -28.75 -18.81 -1.30
N LEU A 81 -29.85 -18.27 -1.84
CA LEU A 81 -30.16 -16.85 -1.76
C LEU A 81 -30.48 -16.41 -0.32
N LYS A 82 -31.23 -17.22 0.44
CA LYS A 82 -31.45 -16.96 1.89
C LYS A 82 -30.14 -16.94 2.67
N LYS A 83 -29.25 -17.93 2.45
CA LYS A 83 -27.92 -17.98 3.09
C LYS A 83 -27.07 -16.77 2.70
N ASN A 84 -27.07 -16.39 1.42
CA ASN A 84 -26.34 -15.21 0.95
C ASN A 84 -26.86 -13.92 1.60
N ASN A 85 -28.17 -13.76 1.75
CA ASN A 85 -28.77 -12.61 2.41
C ASN A 85 -28.35 -12.52 3.90
N ILE A 86 -28.35 -13.65 4.63
CA ILE A 86 -27.86 -13.69 6.02
C ILE A 86 -26.38 -13.29 6.10
N ILE A 87 -25.53 -13.86 5.24
CA ILE A 87 -24.10 -13.51 5.19
C ILE A 87 -23.91 -12.01 4.89
N MET A 88 -24.70 -11.46 3.96
CA MET A 88 -24.63 -10.04 3.62
C MET A 88 -25.08 -9.15 4.78
N GLN A 89 -26.10 -9.56 5.54
CA GLN A 89 -26.52 -8.86 6.77
C GLN A 89 -25.43 -8.91 7.85
N GLU A 90 -24.77 -10.05 8.06
CA GLU A 90 -23.65 -10.18 9.00
C GLU A 90 -22.45 -9.31 8.60
N GLN A 91 -22.12 -9.27 7.30
CA GLN A 91 -21.09 -8.40 6.76
C GLN A 91 -21.45 -6.92 6.97
N MET A 92 -22.70 -6.53 6.70
CA MET A 92 -23.18 -5.15 6.91
C MET A 92 -23.12 -4.75 8.40
N SER A 93 -23.49 -5.64 9.31
CA SER A 93 -23.36 -5.44 10.76
C SER A 93 -21.90 -5.24 11.17
N THR A 94 -20.99 -6.06 10.63
CA THR A 94 -19.55 -5.93 10.87
C THR A 94 -19.03 -4.58 10.39
N VAL A 95 -19.34 -4.17 9.16
CA VAL A 95 -18.93 -2.87 8.61
C VAL A 95 -19.45 -1.71 9.47
N THR A 96 -20.70 -1.80 9.94
CA THR A 96 -21.30 -0.77 10.80
C THR A 96 -20.59 -0.68 12.16
N ALA A 97 -20.19 -1.81 12.75
CA ALA A 97 -19.42 -1.84 13.99
C ALA A 97 -18.02 -1.22 13.82
N TRP A 98 -17.31 -1.56 12.73
CA TRP A 98 -16.02 -0.96 12.40
C TRP A 98 -16.13 0.55 12.16
N HIS A 99 -17.15 1.00 11.43
CA HIS A 99 -17.40 2.42 11.21
C HIS A 99 -17.63 3.17 12.52
N SER A 100 -18.42 2.59 13.43
CA SER A 100 -18.66 3.16 14.77
C SER A 100 -17.37 3.25 15.60
N GLN A 101 -16.51 2.22 15.55
CA GLN A 101 -15.23 2.20 16.26
C GLN A 101 -14.25 3.25 15.72
N VAL A 102 -14.13 3.37 14.39
CA VAL A 102 -13.27 4.38 13.75
C VAL A 102 -13.75 5.79 14.10
N THR A 103 -15.06 6.03 14.05
CA THR A 103 -15.64 7.33 14.41
C THR A 103 -15.37 7.69 15.87
N ALA A 104 -15.52 6.73 16.80
CA ALA A 104 -15.19 6.93 18.21
C ALA A 104 -13.70 7.24 18.43
N SER A 105 -12.80 6.49 17.79
CA SER A 105 -11.35 6.74 17.84
C SER A 105 -10.97 8.11 17.28
N MET A 106 -11.57 8.52 16.16
CA MET A 106 -11.36 9.84 15.57
C MET A 106 -11.81 10.97 16.53
N SER A 107 -12.98 10.82 17.17
CA SER A 107 -13.47 11.79 18.15
C SER A 107 -12.54 11.90 19.38
N LEU A 108 -11.97 10.79 19.84
CA LEU A 108 -11.00 10.75 20.94
C LEU A 108 -9.72 11.51 20.57
N HIS A 109 -9.16 11.24 19.38
CA HIS A 109 -7.97 11.93 18.89
C HIS A 109 -8.22 13.43 18.70
N GLN A 110 -9.39 13.81 18.19
CA GLN A 110 -9.77 15.21 18.04
C GLN A 110 -9.84 15.93 19.40
N SER A 111 -10.40 15.27 20.43
CA SER A 111 -10.42 15.80 21.80
C SER A 111 -9.01 15.92 22.39
N SER A 112 -8.16 14.91 22.20
CA SER A 112 -6.77 14.91 22.69
C SER A 112 -5.91 16.00 22.03
N LEU A 113 -6.08 16.22 20.72
CA LEU A 113 -5.44 17.32 20.00
C LEU A 113 -5.92 18.68 20.49
N HIS A 114 -7.21 18.82 20.78
CA HIS A 114 -7.76 20.04 21.35
C HIS A 114 -7.17 20.34 22.75
N GLU A 115 -7.09 19.34 23.62
CA GLU A 115 -6.46 19.46 24.94
C GLU A 115 -4.98 19.80 24.85
N SER A 116 -4.24 19.15 23.94
CA SER A 116 -2.83 19.43 23.68
C SER A 116 -2.61 20.86 23.21
N ARG A 117 -3.44 21.36 22.28
CA ARG A 117 -3.41 22.78 21.85
C ARG A 117 -3.68 23.73 23.01
N LYS A 118 -4.65 23.43 23.87
CA LYS A 118 -4.94 24.23 25.06
C LYS A 118 -3.76 24.25 26.03
N ARG A 119 -3.06 23.13 26.22
CA ARG A 119 -1.87 23.05 27.08
C ARG A 119 -0.70 23.84 26.49
N ILE A 120 -0.49 23.79 25.17
CA ILE A 120 0.53 24.60 24.48
C ILE A 120 0.22 26.09 24.68
N GLN A 121 -1.01 26.53 24.44
CA GLN A 121 -1.42 27.93 24.66
C GLN A 121 -1.20 28.39 26.12
N GLN A 122 -1.46 27.51 27.09
CA GLN A 122 -1.19 27.81 28.49
C GLN A 122 0.32 27.97 28.76
N LEU A 123 1.15 27.06 28.24
CA LEU A 123 2.60 27.14 28.36
C LEU A 123 3.18 28.37 27.66
N GLU A 124 2.65 28.76 26.50
CA GLU A 124 3.01 30.00 25.80
C GLU A 124 2.71 31.24 26.65
N LYS A 125 1.55 31.26 27.32
CA LYS A 125 1.19 32.33 28.24
C LYS A 125 2.11 32.37 29.47
N GLU A 126 2.37 31.23 30.09
CA GLU A 126 3.29 31.12 31.23
C GLU A 126 4.72 31.54 30.83
N ASN A 127 5.18 31.15 29.64
CA ASN A 127 6.49 31.53 29.10
C ASN A 127 6.55 33.04 28.82
N ALA A 128 5.50 33.65 28.28
CA ALA A 128 5.41 35.10 28.09
C ALA A 128 5.44 35.85 29.44
N GLU A 129 4.75 35.36 30.46
CA GLU A 129 4.78 35.93 31.82
C GLU A 129 6.17 35.81 32.47
N LEU A 130 6.85 34.67 32.30
CA LEU A 130 8.22 34.47 32.79
C LEU A 130 9.20 35.39 32.06
N GLN A 131 9.09 35.55 30.75
CA GLN A 131 9.92 36.50 29.99
C GLN A 131 9.72 37.94 30.46
N LEU A 132 8.50 38.36 30.80
CA LEU A 132 8.24 39.66 31.39
C LEU A 132 8.90 39.81 32.76
N LYS A 133 8.83 38.79 33.63
CA LYS A 133 9.50 38.79 34.94
C LYS A 133 11.02 38.86 34.82
N VAL A 134 11.61 38.12 33.88
CA VAL A 134 13.05 38.18 33.60
C VAL A 134 13.46 39.60 33.20
N LYS A 135 12.74 40.22 32.25
CA LYS A 135 12.98 41.62 31.86
C LYS A 135 12.81 42.61 33.01
N GLU A 136 11.87 42.37 33.93
CA GLU A 136 11.68 43.22 35.10
C GLU A 136 12.85 43.08 36.10
N LEU A 137 13.35 41.86 36.32
CA LEU A 137 14.51 41.60 37.16
C LEU A 137 15.80 42.17 36.56
N GLU A 138 15.99 42.07 35.25
CA GLU A 138 17.11 42.71 34.53
C GLU A 138 17.08 44.22 34.67
N ARG A 139 15.89 44.86 34.61
CA ARG A 139 15.76 46.30 34.89
C ARG A 139 16.11 46.64 36.35
N LYS A 140 15.70 45.81 37.31
CA LYS A 140 16.01 46.01 38.74
C LYS A 140 17.50 45.79 39.04
N SER A 141 18.17 44.84 38.38
CA SER A 141 19.62 44.63 38.54
C SER A 141 20.42 45.77 37.92
N HIS A 142 20.02 46.29 36.76
CA HIS A 142 20.66 47.46 36.14
C HIS A 142 20.43 48.77 36.91
N ALA A 143 19.30 48.91 37.61
CA ALA A 143 19.04 50.10 38.44
C ALA A 143 19.78 50.11 39.79
N SER A 144 20.38 48.99 40.22
CA SER A 144 21.00 48.85 41.54
C SER A 144 22.54 48.79 41.53
N SER A 145 23.20 49.06 40.40
CA SER A 145 24.66 49.17 40.34
C SER A 145 25.12 50.28 39.39
N PRO A 146 25.46 51.48 39.90
CA PRO A 146 26.05 52.55 39.11
C PRO A 146 27.57 52.39 38.87
N ASP A 147 28.25 51.50 39.58
CA ASP A 147 29.72 51.44 39.60
C ASP A 147 30.25 50.09 39.14
N ASN A 148 30.17 49.81 37.84
CA ASN A 148 31.22 49.04 37.15
C ASN A 148 31.03 49.12 35.63
N ALA A 149 31.64 50.16 35.07
CA ALA A 149 31.94 50.21 33.65
C ALA A 149 32.88 49.06 33.26
N SER A 150 32.79 48.64 32.00
CA SER A 150 33.73 47.77 31.29
C SER A 150 33.43 46.27 31.27
N PHE A 151 32.42 45.87 30.48
CA PHE A 151 32.62 44.74 29.57
C PHE A 151 31.66 44.81 28.37
N THR A 152 32.04 45.58 27.36
CA THR A 152 31.46 45.52 26.02
C THR A 152 31.98 44.27 25.30
N VAL A 153 31.13 43.25 25.13
CA VAL A 153 31.39 42.13 24.22
C VAL A 153 30.30 42.07 23.15
N ILE A 154 30.68 42.61 22.00
CA ILE A 154 30.62 42.01 20.66
C ILE A 154 29.45 41.04 20.44
N ASN A 155 28.42 41.51 19.74
CA ASN A 155 27.80 40.72 18.68
C ASN A 155 27.04 41.65 17.72
N SER A 156 27.71 41.97 16.62
CA SER A 156 27.15 42.57 15.42
C SER A 156 27.95 41.99 14.27
N THR A 157 27.36 41.08 13.49
CA THR A 157 27.70 40.81 12.09
C THR A 157 26.82 39.69 11.53
N ASN A 158 26.00 40.05 10.53
CA ASN A 158 25.79 39.36 9.23
C ASN A 158 24.94 38.05 9.27
N GLU A 159 24.06 37.70 8.33
CA GLU A 159 23.94 38.01 6.89
C GLU A 159 22.45 38.03 6.44
N GLU A 160 22.07 39.12 5.76
CA GLU A 160 21.07 39.13 4.71
C GLU A 160 21.73 38.64 3.40
N THR A 161 21.02 37.83 2.60
CA THR A 161 21.14 37.60 1.12
C THR A 161 20.65 36.18 0.81
N GLY A 162 19.78 35.90 -0.16
CA GLY A 162 19.21 36.74 -1.18
C GLY A 162 18.10 36.02 -1.95
N ASP A 163 17.29 36.85 -2.60
CA ASP A 163 16.41 36.53 -3.72
C ASP A 163 17.15 35.74 -4.80
N SER A 164 16.49 34.74 -5.41
CA SER A 164 16.39 34.72 -6.88
C SER A 164 15.34 33.73 -7.39
N ALA A 165 14.39 34.31 -8.12
CA ALA A 165 13.42 33.69 -9.00
C ALA A 165 14.04 32.65 -9.97
N ASN A 166 13.28 31.59 -10.27
CA ASN A 166 13.07 31.22 -11.66
C ASN A 166 11.79 30.39 -11.83
N GLU A 167 10.74 31.07 -12.27
CA GLU A 167 9.52 30.49 -12.82
C GLU A 167 9.82 29.97 -14.23
N SER A 168 9.61 28.67 -14.46
CA SER A 168 9.35 28.15 -15.81
C SER A 168 8.25 27.11 -15.73
N LYS A 169 7.06 27.55 -16.12
CA LYS A 169 5.78 26.84 -16.21
C LYS A 169 5.72 26.02 -17.50
N PRO A 170 5.49 24.69 -17.44
CA PRO A 170 4.88 23.95 -18.53
C PRO A 170 3.40 23.73 -18.23
N MET A 171 2.55 24.25 -19.12
CA MET A 171 1.15 23.90 -19.20
C MET A 171 0.99 22.49 -19.80
N SER A 172 0.48 21.55 -19.01
CA SER A 172 -0.38 20.42 -19.42
C SER A 172 -0.62 19.59 -18.15
N GLY A 173 -1.72 19.77 -17.44
CA GLY A 173 -2.98 19.10 -17.76
C GLY A 173 -3.06 17.78 -16.98
N SER A 174 -3.72 17.81 -15.81
CA SER A 174 -4.13 16.70 -14.93
C SER A 174 -3.13 15.99 -13.97
N SER A 175 -2.09 16.66 -13.45
CA SER A 175 -1.13 16.07 -12.47
C SER A 175 -1.20 16.62 -11.03
N SER A 176 -2.23 17.41 -10.68
CA SER A 176 -2.27 18.19 -9.43
C SER A 176 -2.22 17.33 -8.16
N ASP A 177 -2.86 16.17 -8.17
CA ASP A 177 -3.06 15.38 -6.95
C ASP A 177 -1.82 14.50 -6.63
N ASN A 178 -0.94 14.29 -7.61
CA ASN A 178 0.30 13.55 -7.43
C ASN A 178 1.42 14.42 -6.81
N GLU A 179 1.40 15.74 -7.08
CA GLU A 179 2.32 16.70 -6.45
C GLU A 179 2.06 16.87 -4.95
N GLU A 180 0.79 16.88 -4.54
CA GLU A 180 0.43 16.99 -3.11
C GLU A 180 0.80 15.74 -2.32
N CYS A 181 0.57 14.55 -2.89
CA CYS A 181 1.00 13.29 -2.27
C CYS A 181 2.54 13.25 -2.12
N LYS A 182 3.27 13.68 -3.14
CA LYS A 182 4.74 13.75 -3.10
C LYS A 182 5.25 14.73 -2.03
N ARG A 183 4.65 15.92 -1.92
CA ARG A 183 4.98 16.88 -0.84
C ARG A 183 4.66 16.30 0.54
N CYS A 184 3.54 15.59 0.69
CA CYS A 184 3.18 14.95 1.95
C CYS A 184 4.18 13.85 2.34
N CYS A 185 4.60 13.01 1.39
CA CYS A 185 5.63 12.01 1.62
C CYS A 185 7.00 12.63 1.97
N GLU A 186 7.37 13.75 1.35
CA GLU A 186 8.60 14.47 1.68
C GLU A 186 8.54 15.09 3.09
N VAL A 187 7.39 15.65 3.49
CA VAL A 187 7.16 16.15 4.85
C VAL A 187 7.24 15.01 5.87
N LEU A 188 6.60 13.87 5.61
CA LEU A 188 6.67 12.70 6.51
C LEU A 188 8.09 12.14 6.62
N LYS A 189 8.85 12.06 5.52
CA LYS A 189 10.26 11.65 5.55
C LYS A 189 11.10 12.60 6.40
N LYS A 190 10.92 13.92 6.23
CA LYS A 190 11.62 14.92 7.03
C LYS A 190 11.28 14.82 8.52
N GLN A 191 10.01 14.57 8.86
CA GLN A 191 9.58 14.35 10.24
C GLN A 191 10.18 13.06 10.84
N ILE A 192 10.29 11.99 10.04
CA ILE A 192 10.95 10.75 10.47
C ILE A 192 12.43 11.00 10.75
N GLU A 193 13.14 11.72 9.86
CA GLU A 193 14.55 12.07 10.05
C GLU A 193 14.76 12.98 11.27
N GLU A 194 13.90 13.98 11.48
CA GLU A 194 13.94 14.84 12.67
C GLU A 194 13.69 14.03 13.97
N CYS A 195 12.71 13.13 13.97
CA CYS A 195 12.46 12.22 15.10
C CYS A 195 13.64 11.27 15.36
N GLN A 196 14.28 10.73 14.33
CA GLN A 196 15.48 9.89 14.47
C GLN A 196 16.66 10.69 15.03
N LYS A 197 16.86 11.92 14.56
CA LYS A 197 17.92 12.80 15.07
C LYS A 197 17.69 13.14 16.54
N ALA A 198 16.46 13.49 16.94
CA ALA A 198 16.10 13.76 18.33
C ALA A 198 16.31 12.53 19.23
N LEU A 199 16.02 11.33 18.71
CA LEU A 199 16.27 10.07 19.43
C LEU A 199 17.77 9.81 19.67
N GLU A 200 18.62 10.10 18.69
CA GLU A 200 20.07 9.92 18.87
C GLU A 200 20.72 11.00 19.75
N GLU A 201 20.19 12.22 19.71
CA GLU A 201 20.58 13.28 20.65
C GLU A 201 20.22 12.92 22.10
N THR A 202 19.04 12.34 22.34
CA THR A 202 18.63 11.87 23.67
C THR A 202 19.46 10.68 24.15
N LYS A 203 19.73 9.67 23.30
CA LYS A 203 20.64 8.56 23.67
C LYS A 203 22.06 9.04 23.99
N SER A 204 22.57 10.01 23.24
CA SER A 204 23.89 10.61 23.49
C SER A 204 23.91 11.38 24.82
N SER A 205 22.85 12.12 25.13
CA SER A 205 22.63 12.81 26.40
C SER A 205 22.62 11.81 27.57
N ASP A 206 21.81 10.75 27.48
CA ASP A 206 21.68 9.75 28.53
C ASP A 206 22.99 9.02 28.80
N GLY A 207 23.75 8.69 27.74
CA GLY A 207 25.09 8.13 27.86
C GLY A 207 26.05 9.03 28.65
N LYS A 208 26.00 10.36 28.45
CA LYS A 208 26.81 11.33 29.20
C LYS A 208 26.40 11.44 30.66
N ILE A 209 25.09 11.39 30.95
CA ILE A 209 24.56 11.42 32.32
C ILE A 209 25.01 10.16 33.07
N ILE A 210 24.88 8.98 32.46
CA ILE A 210 25.34 7.71 33.04
C ILE A 210 26.85 7.76 33.35
N GLN A 211 27.67 8.24 32.40
CA GLN A 211 29.12 8.39 32.64
C GLN A 211 29.46 9.40 33.74
N ARG A 212 28.67 10.47 33.91
CA ARG A 212 28.87 11.43 35.00
C ARG A 212 28.56 10.78 36.35
N LEU A 213 27.41 10.11 36.47
CA LEU A 213 27.00 9.41 37.70
C LEU A 213 27.99 8.31 38.07
N GLN A 214 28.51 7.55 37.10
CA GLN A 214 29.54 6.53 37.34
C GLN A 214 30.84 7.13 37.91
N ARG A 215 31.29 8.27 37.38
CA ARG A 215 32.47 8.98 37.91
C ARG A 215 32.22 9.46 39.35
N GLU A 216 31.04 9.98 39.62
CA GLU A 216 30.66 10.47 40.95
C GLU A 216 30.63 9.34 41.98
N VAL A 217 30.09 8.17 41.61
CA VAL A 217 30.13 6.96 42.44
C VAL A 217 31.57 6.53 42.76
N ILE A 218 32.46 6.52 41.78
CA ILE A 218 33.88 6.17 41.99
C ILE A 218 34.53 7.17 42.96
N THR A 219 34.32 8.48 42.75
CA THR A 219 34.90 9.50 43.63
C THR A 219 34.39 9.40 45.07
N LEU A 220 33.10 9.10 45.27
CA LEU A 220 32.54 8.91 46.60
C LEU A 220 33.09 7.63 47.27
N GLN A 221 33.32 6.58 46.49
CA GLN A 221 33.89 5.33 46.98
C GLN A 221 35.37 5.48 47.39
N ASP A 222 36.14 6.28 46.66
CA ASP A 222 37.53 6.60 47.01
C ASP A 222 37.62 7.54 48.23
N ALA A 223 36.71 8.51 48.34
CA ALA A 223 36.60 9.36 49.53
C ALA A 223 36.25 8.53 50.78
N LEU A 224 35.33 7.56 50.67
CA LEU A 224 34.98 6.65 51.76
C LEU A 224 36.17 5.80 52.20
N LYS A 225 36.93 5.22 51.24
CA LYS A 225 38.15 4.46 51.56
C LYS A 225 39.20 5.31 52.26
N SER A 226 39.40 6.55 51.79
CA SER A 226 40.35 7.49 52.40
C SER A 226 39.95 7.84 53.83
N ALA A 227 38.66 8.09 54.08
CA ALA A 227 38.13 8.32 55.42
C ALA A 227 38.34 7.10 56.33
N GLN A 228 38.11 5.88 55.83
CA GLN A 228 38.35 4.64 56.58
C GLN A 228 39.83 4.46 56.93
N SER A 229 40.76 4.75 56.01
CA SER A 229 42.20 4.72 56.30
C SER A 229 42.58 5.72 57.38
N SER A 230 42.09 6.96 57.30
CA SER A 230 42.36 7.98 58.33
C SER A 230 41.78 7.61 59.72
N SER A 231 40.63 6.94 59.75
CA SER A 231 40.04 6.40 60.98
C SER A 231 40.88 5.27 61.57
N SER A 232 41.50 4.43 60.74
CA SER A 232 42.40 3.38 61.19
C SER A 232 43.69 3.96 61.79
N GLU A 233 44.27 4.97 61.14
CA GLU A 233 45.49 5.65 61.62
C GLU A 233 45.27 6.33 62.97
N THR A 234 44.15 7.05 63.12
CA THR A 234 43.78 7.68 64.41
C THR A 234 43.51 6.65 65.51
N SER A 235 42.83 5.54 65.20
CA SER A 235 42.65 4.43 66.14
C SER A 235 44.00 3.82 66.58
N GLN A 236 44.95 3.69 65.66
CA GLN A 236 46.27 3.15 65.97
C GLN A 236 47.09 4.12 66.84
N CYS A 237 47.01 5.43 66.57
CA CYS A 237 47.64 6.45 67.40
C CYS A 237 47.08 6.45 68.83
N LEU A 238 45.76 6.35 69.01
CA LEU A 238 45.14 6.24 70.33
C LEU A 238 45.62 5.01 71.09
N SER A 239 45.71 3.85 70.42
CA SER A 239 46.25 2.64 71.05
C SER A 239 47.70 2.81 71.51
N SER A 240 48.52 3.56 70.78
CA SER A 240 49.91 3.85 71.17
C SER A 240 49.96 4.75 72.40
N VAL A 241 49.19 5.83 72.42
CA VAL A 241 49.12 6.75 73.57
C VAL A 241 48.60 6.04 74.82
N GLN A 242 47.62 5.14 74.66
CA GLN A 242 47.09 4.35 75.77
C GLN A 242 48.14 3.38 76.34
N ALA A 243 48.95 2.75 75.48
CA ALA A 243 50.05 1.90 75.92
C ALA A 243 51.14 2.69 76.68
N GLU A 244 51.47 3.90 76.21
CA GLU A 244 52.40 4.80 76.92
C GLU A 244 51.87 5.20 78.30
N TYR A 245 50.59 5.54 78.40
CA TYR A 245 49.94 5.87 79.66
C TYR A 245 49.96 4.69 80.66
N GLU A 246 49.62 3.49 80.20
CA GLU A 246 49.70 2.28 81.04
C GLU A 246 51.13 1.98 81.51
N GLY A 247 52.13 2.20 80.62
CA GLY A 247 53.54 2.09 80.97
C GLY A 247 53.95 3.08 82.06
N LEU A 248 53.57 4.37 81.90
CA LEU A 248 53.88 5.42 82.87
C LEU A 248 53.21 5.16 84.23
N LYS A 249 51.95 4.69 84.21
CA LYS A 249 51.22 4.30 85.42
C LYS A 249 51.92 3.15 86.15
N ALA A 250 52.39 2.13 85.43
CA ALA A 250 53.14 1.02 86.02
C ALA A 250 54.48 1.48 86.64
N GLU A 251 55.16 2.48 86.04
CA GLU A 251 56.35 3.09 86.65
C GLU A 251 56.02 3.88 87.91
N TYR A 252 54.94 4.66 87.90
CA TYR A 252 54.44 5.37 89.08
C TYR A 252 54.11 4.39 90.22
N ASP A 253 53.39 3.31 89.93
CA ASP A 253 53.05 2.27 90.92
C ASP A 253 54.31 1.60 91.50
N LYS A 254 55.35 1.37 90.69
CA LYS A 254 56.65 0.87 91.18
C LYS A 254 57.32 1.86 92.13
N VAL A 255 57.35 3.15 91.78
CA VAL A 255 57.92 4.20 92.64
C VAL A 255 57.16 4.30 93.97
N MET A 256 55.82 4.26 93.92
CA MET A 256 54.98 4.26 95.11
C MET A 256 55.21 3.03 95.99
N LYS A 257 55.41 1.86 95.39
CA LYS A 257 55.75 0.63 96.12
C LYS A 257 57.12 0.74 96.80
N LEU A 258 58.15 1.23 96.09
CA LEU A 258 59.49 1.45 96.66
C LEU A 258 59.46 2.48 97.80
N LEU A 259 58.66 3.53 97.68
CA LEU A 259 58.41 4.50 98.76
C LEU A 259 57.73 3.83 99.97
N GLY A 260 56.73 2.98 99.73
CA GLY A 260 56.09 2.16 100.77
C GLY A 260 57.10 1.27 101.50
N GLU A 261 57.87 0.48 100.75
CA GLU A 261 58.92 -0.40 101.27
C GLU A 261 59.98 0.40 102.06
N TYR A 262 60.41 1.57 101.57
CA TYR A 262 61.34 2.45 102.30
C TYR A 262 60.77 2.96 103.64
N THR A 263 59.46 3.22 103.70
CA THR A 263 58.80 3.63 104.95
C THR A 263 58.59 2.47 105.93
N GLU A 264 58.35 1.26 105.43
CA GLU A 264 58.25 0.04 106.24
C GLU A 264 59.63 -0.39 106.76
N ASP A 265 60.67 -0.36 105.92
CA ASP A 265 62.05 -0.68 106.31
C ASP A 265 62.58 0.32 107.37
N LYS A 266 62.08 1.57 107.37
CA LYS A 266 62.29 2.54 108.45
C LYS A 266 61.47 2.25 109.71
N LYS A 267 60.27 1.68 109.61
CA LYS A 267 59.49 1.23 110.78
C LYS A 267 60.12 -0.01 111.41
N ASP A 268 60.60 -0.96 110.60
CA ASP A 268 61.24 -2.19 111.06
C ASP A 268 62.63 -1.95 111.64
N LYS A 269 63.38 -0.96 111.13
CA LYS A 269 64.59 -0.45 111.81
C LYS A 269 64.29 0.25 113.13
N ARG A 270 63.09 0.81 113.33
CA ARG A 270 62.63 1.40 114.60
C ARG A 270 62.12 0.37 115.61
N SER A 271 61.66 -0.79 115.17
CA SER A 271 61.22 -1.89 116.05
C SER A 271 62.31 -2.95 116.29
N ASN A 272 63.39 -2.95 115.51
CA ASN A 272 64.54 -3.85 115.67
C ASN A 272 65.83 -3.17 116.16
N GLU A 273 65.81 -1.85 116.41
CA GLU A 273 66.66 -1.25 117.46
C GLU A 273 66.10 -1.67 118.83
N LYS A 274 66.27 -2.95 119.15
CA LYS A 274 66.55 -3.32 120.53
C LYS A 274 67.78 -2.50 120.91
N CYS A 275 67.50 -1.50 121.74
CA CYS A 275 68.39 -0.89 122.71
C CYS A 275 69.42 -1.91 123.23
N GLU A 276 70.50 -2.11 122.48
CA GLU A 276 71.76 -2.58 123.04
C GLU A 276 72.31 -1.40 123.82
N ASP A 277 72.04 -1.45 125.11
CA ASP A 277 72.64 -0.73 126.21
C ASP A 277 74.17 -0.84 126.12
N THR A 278 74.78 -0.11 125.19
CA THR A 278 76.20 0.19 125.18
C THR A 278 76.38 1.47 125.98
N THR A 279 76.40 1.27 127.29
CA THR A 279 77.00 2.18 128.27
C THR A 279 78.47 2.44 127.87
N TYR A 280 78.68 3.37 126.94
CA TYR A 280 79.97 3.96 126.65
C TYR A 280 80.09 5.23 127.50
N GLN A 281 80.72 5.08 128.66
CA GLN A 281 81.17 6.20 129.48
C GLN A 281 82.18 7.03 128.68
N MET A 282 81.70 8.08 128.03
CA MET A 282 82.53 9.19 127.59
C MET A 282 82.38 10.34 128.59
N LYS A 283 83.53 10.70 129.16
CA LYS A 283 83.73 11.83 130.07
C LYS A 283 83.22 13.13 129.45
N PRO A 284 82.70 14.06 130.28
CA PRO A 284 82.20 15.35 129.86
C PRO A 284 83.39 16.31 129.69
N GLU A 285 83.96 16.36 128.49
CA GLU A 285 84.82 17.49 128.10
C GLU A 285 83.97 18.41 127.19
N SER A 286 83.60 19.56 127.77
CA SER A 286 82.85 20.68 127.17
C SER A 286 81.54 20.36 126.43
N GLY A 287 80.43 20.35 127.17
CA GLY A 287 79.05 20.19 126.66
C GLY A 287 78.57 21.25 125.65
N GLN A 288 79.40 22.24 125.29
CA GLN A 288 79.09 23.22 124.25
C GLN A 288 79.34 22.65 122.83
N GLU A 289 80.41 21.89 122.61
CA GLU A 289 80.74 21.36 121.27
C GLU A 289 79.82 20.20 120.85
N GLN A 290 79.37 19.37 121.80
CA GLN A 290 78.37 18.33 121.52
C GLN A 290 77.00 18.93 121.21
N GLU A 291 76.58 19.97 121.94
CA GLU A 291 75.31 20.65 121.68
C GLU A 291 75.33 21.37 120.32
N GLU A 292 76.45 21.99 119.95
CA GLU A 292 76.66 22.58 118.62
C GLU A 292 76.69 21.52 117.50
N ALA A 293 77.31 20.35 117.73
CA ALA A 293 77.29 19.24 116.77
C ALA A 293 75.88 18.63 116.60
N TRP A 294 75.09 18.56 117.67
CA TRP A 294 73.68 18.14 117.60
C TRP A 294 72.81 19.18 116.90
N LYS A 295 73.00 20.48 117.15
CA LYS A 295 72.34 21.56 116.41
C LYS A 295 72.68 21.51 114.92
N LEU A 296 73.95 21.38 114.58
CA LEU A 296 74.38 21.28 113.18
C LEU A 296 73.79 20.04 112.47
N LYS A 297 73.77 18.88 113.13
CA LYS A 297 73.11 17.68 112.59
C LYS A 297 71.61 17.88 112.42
N PHE A 298 70.95 18.51 113.39
CA PHE A 298 69.53 18.82 113.33
C PHE A 298 69.22 19.76 112.16
N ASP A 299 70.00 20.82 111.97
CA ASP A 299 69.86 21.77 110.86
C ASP A 299 70.09 21.09 109.50
N ILE A 300 71.05 20.15 109.41
CA ILE A 300 71.26 19.33 108.20
C ILE A 300 70.05 18.44 107.92
N TYR A 301 69.46 17.80 108.94
CA TYR A 301 68.26 16.97 108.77
C TYR A 301 67.04 17.81 108.43
N GLN A 302 66.88 18.98 109.05
CA GLN A 302 65.80 19.91 108.76
C GLN A 302 65.89 20.39 107.31
N ASN A 303 67.08 20.82 106.85
CA ASN A 303 67.30 21.18 105.44
C ASN A 303 66.99 20.04 104.47
N LYS A 304 67.38 18.79 104.80
CA LYS A 304 67.03 17.62 103.97
C LYS A 304 65.53 17.35 103.93
N LEU A 305 64.85 17.55 105.07
CA LEU A 305 63.39 17.40 105.17
C LEU A 305 62.69 18.47 104.34
N ASP A 306 63.12 19.73 104.45
CA ASP A 306 62.57 20.86 103.69
C ASP A 306 62.81 20.68 102.19
N MET A 307 63.99 20.18 101.79
CA MET A 307 64.30 19.83 100.40
C MET A 307 63.43 18.68 99.89
N ALA A 308 63.22 17.63 100.69
CA ALA A 308 62.33 16.52 100.33
C ALA A 308 60.88 16.98 100.19
N ASN A 309 60.38 17.81 101.11
CA ASN A 309 59.05 18.41 101.04
C ASN A 309 58.88 19.30 99.80
N SER A 310 59.91 20.09 99.46
CA SER A 310 59.91 20.89 98.22
C SER A 310 59.83 20.02 96.97
N LEU A 311 60.54 18.89 96.93
CA LEU A 311 60.45 17.94 95.83
C LEU A 311 59.08 17.27 95.76
N ILE A 312 58.51 16.87 96.89
CA ILE A 312 57.16 16.29 96.96
C ILE A 312 56.12 17.27 96.40
N GLU A 313 56.15 18.53 96.80
CA GLU A 313 55.22 19.53 96.26
C GLU A 313 55.41 19.74 94.75
N LYS A 314 56.66 19.80 94.26
CA LYS A 314 56.91 19.87 92.80
C LYS A 314 56.37 18.65 92.04
N TYR A 315 56.52 17.45 92.60
CA TYR A 315 55.97 16.23 91.99
C TYR A 315 54.45 16.21 92.05
N LYS A 316 53.85 16.72 93.12
CA LYS A 316 52.41 16.85 93.28
C LYS A 316 51.82 17.86 92.29
N GLU A 317 52.41 19.05 92.16
CA GLU A 317 52.02 20.05 91.14
C GLU A 317 52.13 19.47 89.73
N ARG A 318 53.21 18.73 89.43
CA ARG A 318 53.38 18.05 88.14
C ARG A 318 52.33 16.98 87.92
N TYR A 319 52.02 16.18 88.94
CA TYR A 319 50.98 15.16 88.88
C TYR A 319 49.60 15.78 88.64
N GLU A 320 49.24 16.84 89.37
CA GLU A 320 47.99 17.59 89.18
C GLU A 320 47.90 18.20 87.77
N THR A 321 49.00 18.75 87.24
CA THR A 321 49.05 19.29 85.88
C THR A 321 48.86 18.20 84.82
N LEU A 322 49.53 17.05 84.97
CA LEU A 322 49.37 15.91 84.07
C LEU A 322 47.94 15.33 84.14
N GLN A 323 47.36 15.26 85.34
CA GLN A 323 45.98 14.81 85.52
C GLN A 323 45.00 15.75 84.82
N GLN A 324 45.16 17.07 84.98
CA GLN A 324 44.34 18.06 84.26
C GLN A 324 44.48 17.92 82.74
N GLN A 325 45.69 17.67 82.23
CA GLN A 325 45.90 17.42 80.80
C GLN A 325 45.18 16.14 80.33
N ILE A 326 45.24 15.06 81.10
CA ILE A 326 44.52 13.81 80.79
C ILE A 326 43.02 14.07 80.73
N ASP A 327 42.47 14.76 81.73
CA ASP A 327 41.04 15.08 81.79
C ASP A 327 40.63 15.98 80.60
N GLU A 328 41.45 16.98 80.24
CA GLU A 328 41.22 17.83 79.06
C GLU A 328 41.24 17.01 77.75
N TYR A 329 42.18 16.09 77.59
CA TYR A 329 42.25 15.22 76.42
C TYR A 329 41.08 14.23 76.37
N GLN A 330 40.61 13.72 77.51
CA GLN A 330 39.41 12.89 77.59
C GLN A 330 38.17 13.64 77.11
N VAL A 331 37.96 14.88 77.57
CA VAL A 331 36.85 15.73 77.11
C VAL A 331 36.95 16.00 75.61
N LYS A 332 38.15 16.31 75.09
CA LYS A 332 38.37 16.51 73.64
C LYS A 332 38.08 15.23 72.85
N LEU A 333 38.46 14.06 73.36
CA LEU A 333 38.19 12.77 72.73
C LEU A 333 36.68 12.51 72.65
N GLU A 334 35.94 12.70 73.76
CA GLU A 334 34.49 12.56 73.80
C GLU A 334 33.79 13.54 72.86
N GLN A 335 34.27 14.79 72.77
CA GLN A 335 33.75 15.78 71.84
C GLN A 335 33.99 15.36 70.37
N VAL A 336 35.16 14.84 70.04
CA VAL A 336 35.44 14.33 68.68
C VAL A 336 34.58 13.10 68.40
N GLN A 337 34.44 12.17 69.34
CA GLN A 337 33.61 10.97 69.18
C GLN A 337 32.14 11.30 68.96
N THR A 338 31.58 12.23 69.73
CA THR A 338 30.19 12.69 69.56
C THR A 338 30.00 13.41 68.23
N SER A 339 30.91 14.30 67.83
CA SER A 339 30.85 14.98 66.53
C SER A 339 30.96 14.00 65.36
N ASN A 340 31.86 13.02 65.41
CA ASN A 340 31.98 11.95 64.41
C ASN A 340 30.72 11.07 64.38
N GLY A 341 30.11 10.79 65.53
CA GLY A 341 28.82 10.11 65.62
C GLY A 341 27.72 10.84 64.85
N HIS A 342 27.59 12.16 65.03
CA HIS A 342 26.63 12.98 64.30
C HIS A 342 26.92 13.04 62.79
N VAL A 343 28.18 13.17 62.38
CA VAL A 343 28.56 13.16 60.96
C VAL A 343 28.24 11.80 60.32
N ASN A 344 28.57 10.71 60.99
CA ASN A 344 28.28 9.36 60.50
C ASN A 344 26.76 9.10 60.40
N GLN A 345 25.99 9.55 61.39
CA GLN A 345 24.53 9.47 61.34
C GLN A 345 23.98 10.27 60.14
N LYS A 346 24.44 11.51 59.95
CA LYS A 346 24.01 12.34 58.82
C LYS A 346 24.38 11.70 57.47
N LEU A 347 25.58 11.17 57.32
CA LEU A 347 25.99 10.43 56.12
C LEU A 347 25.13 9.18 55.90
N GLN A 348 24.74 8.49 56.97
CA GLN A 348 23.86 7.32 56.87
C GLN A 348 22.44 7.70 56.41
N GLU A 349 21.89 8.81 56.90
CA GLU A 349 20.62 9.36 56.46
C GLU A 349 20.67 9.82 54.99
N GLU A 350 21.74 10.50 54.58
CA GLU A 350 21.96 10.90 53.19
C GLU A 350 22.10 9.69 52.25
N LEU A 351 22.85 8.66 52.66
CA LEU A 351 22.97 7.39 51.91
C LEU A 351 21.62 6.68 51.79
N GLN A 352 20.80 6.69 52.84
CA GLN A 352 19.45 6.13 52.78
C GLN A 352 18.57 6.91 51.81
N ALA A 353 18.59 8.25 51.87
CA ALA A 353 17.83 9.10 50.95
C ALA A 353 18.23 8.89 49.48
N VAL A 354 19.53 8.73 49.20
CA VAL A 354 20.01 8.42 47.83
C VAL A 354 19.56 7.03 47.39
N ARG A 355 19.58 6.02 48.27
CA ARG A 355 19.09 4.67 47.96
C ARG A 355 17.59 4.66 47.65
N GLU A 356 16.80 5.43 48.37
CA GLU A 356 15.36 5.57 48.11
C GLU A 356 15.08 6.27 46.78
N LYS A 357 15.81 7.36 46.47
CA LYS A 357 15.75 8.02 45.16
C LYS A 357 16.14 7.07 44.01
N LEU A 358 17.20 6.26 44.19
CA LEU A 358 17.62 5.28 43.19
C LEU A 358 16.53 4.21 42.94
N LYS A 359 15.86 3.72 43.99
CA LYS A 359 14.74 2.79 43.86
C LYS A 359 13.55 3.41 43.13
N ALA A 360 13.20 4.66 43.45
CA ALA A 360 12.13 5.39 42.78
C ALA A 360 12.45 5.58 41.29
N GLU A 361 13.67 6.00 40.96
CA GLU A 361 14.15 6.15 39.58
C GLU A 361 14.10 4.82 38.80
N GLN A 362 14.52 3.72 39.43
CA GLN A 362 14.42 2.38 38.85
C GLN A 362 12.97 1.97 38.57
N TYR A 363 12.05 2.28 39.49
CA TYR A 363 10.62 2.05 39.30
C TYR A 363 10.05 2.85 38.12
N TYR A 364 10.39 4.14 38.01
CA TYR A 364 9.96 4.97 36.87
C TYR A 364 10.50 4.44 35.53
N ARG A 365 11.78 4.03 35.48
CA ARG A 365 12.36 3.43 34.26
C ARG A 365 11.65 2.14 33.84
N GLU A 366 11.25 1.29 34.79
CA GLU A 366 10.51 0.08 34.46
C GLU A 366 9.10 0.42 33.95
N GLN A 367 8.45 1.43 34.54
CA GLN A 367 7.16 1.92 34.05
C GLN A 367 7.27 2.49 32.62
N GLU A 368 8.31 3.26 32.32
CA GLU A 368 8.60 3.75 30.97
C GLU A 368 8.90 2.62 29.99
N ARG A 369 9.65 1.59 30.40
CA ARG A 369 9.86 0.37 29.59
C ARG A 369 8.53 -0.31 29.24
N CYS A 370 7.63 -0.47 30.21
CA CYS A 370 6.31 -1.05 29.97
C CYS A 370 5.50 -0.21 28.95
N LYS A 371 5.48 1.12 29.11
CA LYS A 371 4.82 2.03 28.14
C LYS A 371 5.44 1.93 26.75
N TYR A 372 6.77 1.87 26.65
CA TYR A 372 7.47 1.69 25.38
C TYR A 372 7.10 0.38 24.69
N VAL A 373 7.05 -0.73 25.45
CA VAL A 373 6.60 -2.04 24.92
C VAL A 373 5.16 -1.95 24.43
N GLU A 374 4.26 -1.31 25.17
CA GLU A 374 2.86 -1.13 24.76
C GLU A 374 2.77 -0.35 23.44
N VAL A 375 3.42 0.81 23.34
CA VAL A 375 3.45 1.62 22.11
C VAL A 375 4.05 0.84 20.94
N LYS A 376 5.12 0.06 21.19
CA LYS A 376 5.72 -0.80 20.17
C LYS A 376 4.74 -1.85 19.66
N THR A 377 4.00 -2.52 20.56
CA THR A 377 2.98 -3.51 20.15
C THR A 377 1.81 -2.87 19.40
N GLN A 378 1.41 -1.65 19.76
CA GLN A 378 0.39 -0.90 19.01
C GLN A 378 0.88 -0.54 17.61
N PHE A 379 2.14 -0.11 17.47
CA PHE A 379 2.75 0.18 16.18
C PHE A 379 2.84 -1.06 15.29
N GLU A 380 3.25 -2.20 15.84
CA GLU A 380 3.28 -3.48 15.10
C GLU A 380 1.88 -3.90 14.63
N ARG A 381 0.83 -3.66 15.44
CA ARG A 381 -0.56 -3.89 15.05
C ARG A 381 -0.99 -2.99 13.89
N ILE A 382 -0.74 -1.68 13.99
CA ILE A 382 -1.07 -0.71 12.93
C ILE A 382 -0.35 -1.06 11.63
N ARG A 383 0.92 -1.48 11.71
CA ARG A 383 1.69 -1.95 10.55
C ARG A 383 1.04 -3.18 9.90
N SER A 384 0.63 -4.17 10.70
CA SER A 384 -0.06 -5.35 10.19
C SER A 384 -1.41 -5.00 9.54
N ASP A 385 -2.15 -4.05 10.10
CA ASP A 385 -3.41 -3.57 9.54
C ASP A 385 -3.19 -2.82 8.21
N TYR A 386 -2.15 -1.98 8.15
CA TYR A 386 -1.74 -1.29 6.92
C TYR A 386 -1.37 -2.28 5.81
N ASP A 387 -0.59 -3.32 6.12
CA ASP A 387 -0.23 -4.37 5.17
C ASP A 387 -1.47 -5.13 4.66
N ARG A 388 -2.46 -5.35 5.53
CA ARG A 388 -3.73 -5.99 5.16
C ARG A 388 -4.55 -5.10 4.22
N VAL A 389 -4.70 -3.81 4.53
CA VAL A 389 -5.42 -2.84 3.68
C VAL A 389 -4.74 -2.71 2.31
N THR A 390 -3.40 -2.68 2.29
CA THR A 390 -2.62 -2.63 1.05
C THR A 390 -2.90 -3.85 0.16
N LYS A 391 -2.85 -5.06 0.72
CA LYS A 391 -3.19 -6.30 -0.01
C LYS A 391 -4.63 -6.32 -0.52
N LEU A 392 -5.58 -5.79 0.27
CA LEU A 392 -6.98 -5.67 -0.16
C LEU A 392 -7.11 -4.70 -1.33
N ALA A 393 -6.46 -3.54 -1.28
CA ALA A 393 -6.45 -2.58 -2.38
C ALA A 393 -5.85 -3.17 -3.67
N GLU A 394 -4.73 -3.91 -3.56
CA GLU A 394 -4.15 -4.64 -4.70
C GLU A 394 -5.11 -5.68 -5.27
N SER A 395 -5.81 -6.43 -4.41
CA SER A 395 -6.78 -7.43 -4.86
C SER A 395 -7.99 -6.81 -5.57
N TYR A 396 -8.47 -5.66 -5.08
CA TYR A 396 -9.56 -4.92 -5.70
C TYR A 396 -9.15 -4.35 -7.06
N SER A 397 -7.95 -3.76 -7.14
CA SER A 397 -7.36 -3.28 -8.39
C SER A 397 -7.25 -4.40 -9.44
N ARG A 398 -6.74 -5.58 -9.06
CA ARG A 398 -6.71 -6.75 -9.96
C ARG A 398 -8.10 -7.19 -10.40
N GLN A 399 -9.08 -7.19 -9.49
CA GLN A 399 -10.46 -7.54 -9.83
C GLN A 399 -11.08 -6.56 -10.82
N GLU A 400 -10.79 -5.26 -10.67
CA GLU A 400 -11.26 -4.23 -11.58
C GLU A 400 -10.61 -4.32 -12.96
N GLN A 401 -9.30 -4.61 -13.02
CA GLN A 401 -8.59 -4.92 -14.27
C GLN A 401 -9.23 -6.11 -14.99
N LEU A 402 -9.49 -7.22 -14.28
CA LEU A 402 -10.14 -8.40 -14.86
C LEU A 402 -11.56 -8.11 -15.35
N LYS A 403 -12.33 -7.27 -14.64
CA LYS A 403 -13.65 -6.83 -15.10
C LYS A 403 -13.56 -5.99 -16.37
N SER A 404 -12.58 -5.09 -16.44
CA SER A 404 -12.32 -4.28 -17.64
C SER A 404 -11.89 -5.14 -18.83
N GLU A 405 -10.98 -6.09 -18.63
CA GLU A 405 -10.55 -7.05 -19.66
C GLU A 405 -11.73 -7.93 -20.13
N ASN A 406 -12.55 -8.43 -19.21
CA ASN A 406 -13.76 -9.19 -19.54
C ASN A 406 -14.77 -8.34 -20.33
N PHE A 407 -14.90 -7.06 -20.02
CA PHE A 407 -15.78 -6.16 -20.75
C PHE A 407 -15.27 -5.90 -22.18
N VAL A 408 -13.96 -5.68 -22.35
CA VAL A 408 -13.34 -5.51 -23.67
C VAL A 408 -13.48 -6.77 -24.51
N THR A 409 -13.17 -7.94 -23.96
CA THR A 409 -13.29 -9.23 -24.68
C THR A 409 -14.74 -9.54 -25.07
N MET A 410 -15.72 -9.25 -24.22
CA MET A 410 -17.15 -9.38 -24.56
C MET A 410 -17.54 -8.45 -25.71
N ARG A 411 -17.09 -7.19 -25.68
CA ARG A 411 -17.36 -6.22 -26.74
C ARG A 411 -16.70 -6.61 -28.06
N GLU A 412 -15.47 -7.14 -28.02
CA GLU A 412 -14.78 -7.67 -29.20
C GLU A 412 -15.53 -8.88 -29.79
N ALA A 413 -16.04 -9.78 -28.95
CA ALA A 413 -16.84 -10.92 -29.38
C ALA A 413 -18.16 -10.48 -30.03
N GLU A 414 -18.82 -9.46 -29.48
CA GLU A 414 -20.05 -8.88 -30.06
C GLU A 414 -19.76 -8.18 -31.40
N ASN A 415 -18.70 -7.37 -31.48
CA ASN A 415 -18.26 -6.77 -32.74
C ASN A 415 -17.94 -7.83 -33.80
N LYS A 416 -17.31 -8.94 -33.41
CA LYS A 416 -17.05 -10.06 -34.32
C LYS A 416 -18.35 -10.69 -34.84
N ARG A 417 -19.36 -10.88 -33.98
CA ARG A 417 -20.69 -11.36 -34.42
C ARG A 417 -21.36 -10.42 -35.41
N HIS A 418 -21.30 -9.10 -35.15
CA HIS A 418 -21.84 -8.11 -36.08
C HIS A 418 -21.10 -8.10 -37.42
N LEU A 419 -19.78 -8.29 -37.40
CA LEU A 419 -19.00 -8.42 -38.63
C LEU A 419 -19.41 -9.66 -39.44
N GLU A 420 -19.55 -10.82 -38.77
CA GLU A 420 -20.03 -12.06 -39.39
C GLU A 420 -21.47 -11.90 -39.95
N GLU A 421 -22.34 -11.15 -39.25
CA GLU A 421 -23.69 -10.83 -39.74
C GLU A 421 -23.66 -9.92 -40.98
N MET A 422 -22.79 -8.90 -40.99
CA MET A 422 -22.58 -8.04 -42.15
C MET A 422 -22.05 -8.82 -43.36
N ASP A 423 -21.11 -9.75 -43.15
CA ASP A 423 -20.59 -10.62 -44.21
C ASP A 423 -21.68 -11.53 -44.77
N ASN A 424 -22.52 -12.11 -43.91
CA ASN A 424 -23.66 -12.93 -44.32
C ASN A 424 -24.69 -12.13 -45.13
N LEU A 425 -25.04 -10.91 -44.70
CA LEU A 425 -25.94 -10.04 -45.44
C LEU A 425 -25.33 -9.59 -46.78
N THR A 426 -24.02 -9.34 -46.81
CA THR A 426 -23.29 -8.99 -48.03
C THR A 426 -23.31 -10.14 -49.04
N ALA A 427 -23.11 -11.38 -48.58
CA ALA A 427 -23.24 -12.58 -49.43
C ALA A 427 -24.67 -12.73 -49.98
N GLN A 428 -25.71 -12.55 -49.15
CA GLN A 428 -27.10 -12.60 -49.60
C GLN A 428 -27.43 -11.50 -50.62
N LEU A 429 -26.92 -10.28 -50.43
CA LEU A 429 -27.08 -9.19 -51.40
C LEU A 429 -26.42 -9.54 -52.74
N PHE A 430 -25.23 -10.16 -52.71
CA PHE A 430 -24.55 -10.60 -53.93
C PHE A 430 -25.33 -11.70 -54.66
N ASP A 431 -25.81 -12.72 -53.95
CA ASP A 431 -26.63 -13.80 -54.51
C ASP A 431 -27.94 -13.29 -55.12
N THR A 432 -28.61 -12.35 -54.43
CA THR A 432 -29.85 -11.74 -54.93
C THR A 432 -29.59 -10.83 -56.12
N GLN A 433 -28.49 -10.10 -56.14
CA GLN A 433 -28.05 -9.30 -57.29
C GLN A 433 -27.73 -10.18 -58.51
N GLN A 434 -27.05 -11.32 -58.31
CA GLN A 434 -26.78 -12.29 -59.36
C GLN A 434 -28.08 -12.86 -59.94
N LYS A 435 -29.00 -13.33 -59.10
CA LYS A 435 -30.33 -13.81 -59.53
C LYS A 435 -31.12 -12.75 -60.29
N LEU A 436 -31.04 -11.49 -59.86
CA LEU A 436 -31.69 -10.39 -60.56
C LEU A 436 -31.10 -10.18 -61.96
N GLU A 437 -29.78 -10.29 -62.11
CA GLU A 437 -29.12 -10.16 -63.41
C GLU A 437 -29.46 -11.34 -64.34
N GLU A 438 -29.48 -12.57 -63.84
CA GLU A 438 -29.97 -13.76 -64.57
C GLU A 438 -31.42 -13.56 -65.06
N GLN A 439 -32.29 -13.01 -64.20
CA GLN A 439 -33.67 -12.69 -64.59
C GLN A 439 -33.72 -11.60 -65.67
N LYS A 440 -32.88 -10.55 -65.58
CA LYS A 440 -32.80 -9.52 -66.63
C LYS A 440 -32.32 -10.10 -67.95
N GLU A 441 -31.34 -11.00 -67.94
CA GLU A 441 -30.89 -11.71 -69.15
C GLU A 441 -32.02 -12.54 -69.75
N LYS A 442 -32.75 -13.30 -68.94
CA LYS A 442 -33.93 -14.05 -69.39
C LYS A 442 -35.02 -13.15 -69.96
N VAL A 443 -35.27 -11.99 -69.35
CA VAL A 443 -36.22 -10.99 -69.89
C VAL A 443 -35.74 -10.45 -71.22
N LYS A 444 -34.43 -10.18 -71.40
CA LYS A 444 -33.85 -9.76 -72.69
C LYS A 444 -34.04 -10.84 -73.75
N GLU A 445 -33.78 -12.10 -73.40
CA GLU A 445 -33.96 -13.27 -74.29
C GLU A 445 -35.42 -13.39 -74.72
N LEU A 446 -36.37 -13.47 -73.77
CA LEU A 446 -37.80 -13.53 -74.05
C LEU A 446 -38.29 -12.31 -74.86
N THR A 447 -37.75 -11.12 -74.60
CA THR A 447 -38.08 -9.92 -75.39
C THR A 447 -37.58 -10.05 -76.83
N SER A 448 -36.40 -10.65 -77.04
CA SER A 448 -35.87 -10.91 -78.38
C SER A 448 -36.70 -11.95 -79.13
N GLU A 449 -37.11 -13.04 -78.45
CA GLU A 449 -38.01 -14.07 -78.99
C GLU A 449 -39.39 -13.50 -79.34
N LEU A 450 -39.94 -12.66 -78.47
CA LEU A 450 -41.22 -11.99 -78.73
C LEU A 450 -41.11 -11.10 -79.97
N ASN A 451 -39.99 -10.39 -80.13
CA ASN A 451 -39.75 -9.59 -81.34
C ASN A 451 -39.59 -10.45 -82.61
N THR A 452 -38.98 -11.63 -82.54
CA THR A 452 -38.92 -12.55 -83.69
C THR A 452 -40.29 -13.12 -84.02
N ILE A 453 -41.04 -13.59 -83.02
CA ILE A 453 -42.41 -14.08 -83.20
C ILE A 453 -43.32 -12.97 -83.75
N LYS A 454 -43.13 -11.72 -83.31
CA LYS A 454 -43.87 -10.56 -83.83
C LYS A 454 -43.58 -10.33 -85.30
N LYS A 455 -42.30 -10.37 -85.72
CA LYS A 455 -41.91 -10.29 -87.14
C LYS A 455 -42.49 -11.44 -87.96
N ASP A 456 -42.47 -12.65 -87.42
CA ASP A 456 -43.08 -13.82 -88.08
C ASP A 456 -44.61 -13.68 -88.17
N GLY A 457 -45.23 -13.09 -87.15
CA GLY A 457 -46.65 -12.74 -87.12
C GLY A 457 -47.04 -11.72 -88.20
N GLU A 458 -46.13 -10.83 -88.60
CA GLU A 458 -46.33 -9.88 -89.72
C GLU A 458 -46.40 -10.59 -91.09
N ILE A 459 -45.89 -11.82 -91.21
CA ILE A 459 -45.97 -12.65 -92.42
C ILE A 459 -47.40 -13.22 -92.60
N ILE A 460 -48.12 -13.48 -91.50
CA ILE A 460 -49.46 -14.07 -91.56
C ILE A 460 -50.45 -13.23 -92.38
N PRO A 461 -50.57 -11.89 -92.18
CA PRO A 461 -51.39 -11.03 -93.04
C PRO A 461 -50.99 -11.06 -94.52
N ILE A 462 -49.69 -11.13 -94.81
CA ILE A 462 -49.18 -11.19 -96.18
C ILE A 462 -49.60 -12.50 -96.83
N LEU A 463 -49.37 -13.64 -96.18
CA LEU A 463 -49.80 -14.95 -96.67
C LEU A 463 -51.32 -15.05 -96.80
N LYS A 464 -52.08 -14.48 -95.85
CA LYS A 464 -53.54 -14.41 -95.93
C LYS A 464 -54.00 -13.62 -97.16
N SER A 465 -53.39 -12.45 -97.40
CA SER A 465 -53.68 -11.66 -98.61
C SER A 465 -53.32 -12.41 -99.90
N GLN A 466 -52.21 -13.16 -99.91
CA GLN A 466 -51.79 -13.96 -101.05
C GLN A 466 -52.76 -15.11 -101.33
N VAL A 467 -53.23 -15.80 -100.29
CA VAL A 467 -54.27 -16.85 -100.40
C VAL A 467 -55.58 -16.26 -100.90
N GLU A 468 -55.97 -15.07 -100.46
CA GLU A 468 -57.16 -14.36 -100.95
C GLU A 468 -57.04 -13.99 -102.43
N VAL A 469 -55.87 -13.50 -102.88
CA VAL A 469 -55.58 -13.24 -104.30
C VAL A 469 -55.65 -14.53 -105.12
N PHE A 470 -54.98 -15.61 -104.69
CA PHE A 470 -55.03 -16.89 -105.42
C PHE A 470 -56.44 -17.49 -105.48
N LYS A 471 -57.23 -17.33 -104.41
CA LYS A 471 -58.64 -17.75 -104.41
C LYS A 471 -59.46 -16.93 -105.40
N SER A 472 -59.23 -15.62 -105.48
CA SER A 472 -59.86 -14.75 -106.47
C SER A 472 -59.46 -15.14 -107.91
N ASP A 473 -58.16 -15.36 -108.16
CA ASP A 473 -57.64 -15.77 -109.46
C ASP A 473 -58.19 -17.14 -109.88
N LEU A 474 -58.29 -18.09 -108.96
CA LEU A 474 -58.90 -19.40 -109.22
C LEU A 474 -60.38 -19.26 -109.57
N ASN A 475 -61.13 -18.44 -108.84
CA ASN A 475 -62.54 -18.18 -109.16
C ASN A 475 -62.68 -17.52 -110.55
N HIS A 476 -61.82 -16.56 -110.89
CA HIS A 476 -61.80 -15.97 -112.23
C HIS A 476 -61.45 -17.01 -113.31
N ALA A 477 -60.52 -17.92 -113.04
CA ALA A 477 -60.16 -18.99 -113.96
C ALA A 477 -61.32 -20.00 -114.15
N VAL A 478 -62.06 -20.31 -113.08
CA VAL A 478 -63.27 -21.15 -113.15
C VAL A 478 -64.37 -20.45 -113.94
N LEU A 479 -64.67 -19.18 -113.65
CA LEU A 479 -65.64 -18.39 -114.41
C LEU A 479 -65.25 -18.27 -115.89
N ALA A 480 -63.97 -18.00 -116.19
CA ALA A 480 -63.48 -17.96 -117.56
C ALA A 480 -63.62 -19.31 -118.26
N LYS A 481 -63.41 -20.42 -117.52
CA LYS A 481 -63.63 -21.77 -118.04
C LYS A 481 -65.10 -22.06 -118.29
N GLU A 482 -66.00 -21.65 -117.40
CA GLU A 482 -67.46 -21.79 -117.57
C GLU A 482 -67.93 -20.99 -118.79
N ILE A 483 -67.51 -19.72 -118.93
CA ILE A 483 -67.79 -18.91 -120.11
C ILE A 483 -67.25 -19.58 -121.38
N ALA A 484 -66.00 -20.03 -121.37
CA ALA A 484 -65.42 -20.73 -122.52
C ALA A 484 -66.13 -22.06 -122.82
N GLN A 485 -66.65 -22.75 -121.80
CA GLN A 485 -67.42 -23.97 -121.96
C GLN A 485 -68.82 -23.67 -122.54
N GLU A 486 -69.50 -22.63 -122.05
CA GLU A 486 -70.76 -22.15 -122.63
C GLU A 486 -70.58 -21.73 -124.09
N GLU A 487 -69.49 -21.01 -124.41
CA GLU A 487 -69.13 -20.68 -125.79
C GLU A 487 -68.82 -21.93 -126.62
N ALA A 488 -68.10 -22.91 -126.08
CA ALA A 488 -67.82 -24.17 -126.76
C ALA A 488 -69.09 -25.01 -126.99
N GLU A 489 -70.02 -25.03 -126.02
CA GLU A 489 -71.32 -25.67 -126.15
C GLU A 489 -72.19 -24.95 -127.17
N LYS A 490 -72.18 -23.61 -127.19
CA LYS A 490 -72.86 -22.79 -128.19
C LYS A 490 -72.30 -23.05 -129.58
N LEU A 491 -70.98 -23.06 -129.74
CA LEU A 491 -70.32 -23.41 -131.00
C LEU A 491 -70.61 -24.87 -131.40
N SER A 492 -70.64 -25.81 -130.45
CA SER A 492 -71.02 -27.21 -130.69
C SER A 492 -72.48 -27.33 -131.14
N GLN A 493 -73.39 -26.55 -130.55
CA GLN A 493 -74.78 -26.44 -131.00
C GLN A 493 -74.87 -25.81 -132.39
N GLU A 494 -74.12 -24.74 -132.68
CA GLU A 494 -74.02 -24.15 -134.02
C GLU A 494 -73.48 -25.17 -135.04
N LEU A 495 -72.50 -26.00 -134.65
CA LEU A 495 -71.93 -27.07 -135.47
C LEU A 495 -72.95 -28.21 -135.67
N ASN A 496 -73.70 -28.60 -134.65
CA ASN A 496 -74.81 -29.55 -134.75
C ASN A 496 -75.98 -29.00 -135.56
N ASN A 497 -76.26 -27.70 -135.50
CA ASN A 497 -77.24 -27.04 -136.35
C ASN A 497 -76.76 -27.02 -137.79
N LEU A 498 -75.46 -26.75 -138.02
CA LEU A 498 -74.82 -26.88 -139.33
C LEU A 498 -74.92 -28.33 -139.84
N TYR A 499 -74.66 -29.32 -138.99
CA TYR A 499 -74.80 -30.75 -139.28
C TYR A 499 -76.26 -31.12 -139.60
N SER A 500 -77.21 -30.52 -138.89
CA SER A 500 -78.66 -30.68 -139.09
C SER A 500 -79.14 -29.98 -140.36
N SER A 501 -78.53 -28.87 -140.77
CA SER A 501 -78.76 -28.26 -142.10
C SER A 501 -78.03 -28.99 -143.23
N LEU A 502 -76.98 -29.76 -142.92
CA LEU A 502 -76.28 -30.63 -143.88
C LEU A 502 -77.05 -31.95 -144.11
N SER A 503 -77.98 -32.32 -143.22
CA SER A 503 -78.89 -33.48 -143.34
C SER A 503 -79.91 -33.38 -144.49
N LEU A 504 -79.88 -32.32 -145.30
CA LEU A 504 -80.65 -32.16 -146.55
C LEU A 504 -79.77 -32.10 -147.81
N CYS A 505 -78.46 -32.35 -147.71
CA CYS A 505 -77.58 -32.50 -148.86
C CYS A 505 -76.80 -33.82 -148.79
N SER A 506 -77.33 -34.75 -149.57
CA SER A 506 -76.80 -36.06 -149.93
C SER A 506 -75.33 -36.03 -150.42
N ASN A 507 -74.57 -37.04 -149.95
CA ASN A 507 -73.38 -37.64 -150.55
C ASN A 507 -72.04 -36.88 -150.51
N CYS A 508 -71.30 -37.03 -149.40
CA CYS A 508 -69.87 -37.35 -149.48
C CYS A 508 -69.41 -38.09 -148.22
N ASP A 509 -69.08 -39.38 -148.39
CA ASP A 509 -68.36 -40.26 -147.46
C ASP A 509 -67.07 -39.58 -146.95
N ALA A 510 -66.81 -39.48 -145.63
CA ALA A 510 -66.28 -40.55 -144.75
C ALA A 510 -64.93 -41.10 -145.26
N SER A 511 -63.83 -41.21 -144.51
CA SER A 511 -63.62 -41.14 -143.07
C SER A 511 -62.12 -41.32 -142.73
N ARG A 512 -61.76 -40.92 -141.50
CA ARG A 512 -60.64 -41.35 -140.60
C ARG A 512 -59.28 -40.66 -140.73
N ALA A 513 -58.52 -40.39 -139.64
CA ALA A 513 -58.75 -40.27 -138.19
C ALA A 513 -57.40 -39.90 -137.53
N ILE A 514 -57.37 -38.82 -136.74
CA ILE A 514 -56.91 -38.72 -135.33
C ILE A 514 -55.60 -39.44 -134.93
N SER A 515 -54.62 -38.67 -134.42
CA SER A 515 -53.98 -38.92 -133.10
C SER A 515 -52.97 -37.84 -132.67
N ASP A 516 -53.27 -37.24 -131.52
CA ASP A 516 -52.41 -37.04 -130.33
C ASP A 516 -51.16 -36.14 -130.33
N LEU A 517 -51.36 -34.95 -129.74
CA LEU A 517 -50.75 -34.47 -128.48
C LEU A 517 -49.43 -35.13 -128.00
N ARG A 518 -48.33 -34.33 -128.00
CA ARG A 518 -47.46 -34.16 -126.82
C ARG A 518 -46.47 -32.99 -126.97
N SER A 519 -46.80 -31.91 -126.28
CA SER A 519 -45.93 -31.06 -125.45
C SER A 519 -44.60 -30.52 -126.02
N HIS A 520 -44.73 -29.34 -126.63
CA HIS A 520 -43.88 -28.15 -126.46
C HIS A 520 -43.25 -28.02 -125.04
N SER A 521 -41.93 -27.87 -124.90
CA SER A 521 -41.08 -26.67 -125.07
C SER A 521 -40.90 -25.83 -123.79
N ARG A 522 -39.63 -25.66 -123.35
CA ARG A 522 -38.99 -24.41 -122.85
C ARG A 522 -37.58 -24.79 -122.37
N LEU A 523 -36.51 -24.51 -123.12
CA LEU A 523 -35.83 -23.22 -123.30
C LEU A 523 -35.73 -22.43 -121.96
N LYS A 524 -34.56 -22.38 -121.29
CA LYS A 524 -33.31 -21.66 -121.63
C LYS A 524 -33.36 -20.19 -121.19
N ALA A 525 -32.67 -19.86 -120.10
CA ALA A 525 -31.87 -18.65 -119.84
C ALA A 525 -31.48 -18.65 -118.34
N LYS A 526 -30.21 -18.70 -117.90
CA LYS A 526 -29.02 -17.85 -118.14
C LYS A 526 -28.97 -16.62 -117.21
N ALA A 527 -27.83 -16.56 -116.50
CA ALA A 527 -27.06 -15.38 -116.06
C ALA A 527 -27.21 -14.86 -114.62
N GLY A 528 -26.04 -14.83 -113.95
CA GLY A 528 -25.60 -13.77 -113.04
C GLY A 528 -25.74 -14.13 -111.55
N GLY A 529 -24.71 -14.10 -110.69
CA GLY A 529 -23.31 -13.72 -110.85
C GLY A 529 -22.65 -13.50 -109.48
N LYS A 530 -21.32 -13.42 -109.51
CA LYS A 530 -20.41 -12.67 -108.63
C LYS A 530 -20.13 -13.12 -107.18
N LYS A 531 -18.81 -13.29 -106.97
CA LYS A 531 -17.96 -12.91 -105.80
C LYS A 531 -18.24 -13.69 -104.51
N GLY A 532 -17.31 -14.46 -103.92
CA GLY A 532 -15.89 -14.20 -103.72
C GLY A 532 -15.69 -13.74 -102.28
N ASN A 533 -15.12 -14.58 -101.41
CA ASN A 533 -14.15 -14.12 -100.41
C ASN A 533 -13.47 -15.29 -99.68
N SER A 534 -12.14 -15.22 -99.69
CA SER A 534 -11.22 -15.83 -98.74
C SER A 534 -11.68 -15.62 -97.30
N ASN A 535 -11.80 -16.69 -96.51
CA ASN A 535 -11.70 -16.57 -95.06
C ASN A 535 -10.40 -17.22 -94.63
N ALA A 536 -9.42 -16.34 -94.38
CA ALA A 536 -8.21 -16.63 -93.67
C ALA A 536 -8.56 -17.19 -92.30
N GLU A 537 -7.97 -18.33 -91.99
CA GLU A 537 -8.00 -18.98 -90.70
C GLU A 537 -7.18 -18.10 -89.73
N GLN A 538 -7.85 -17.10 -89.14
CA GLN A 538 -7.29 -16.32 -88.03
C GLN A 538 -7.19 -17.25 -86.83
N SER A 539 -6.01 -17.83 -86.63
CA SER A 539 -5.62 -18.43 -85.36
C SER A 539 -5.82 -17.37 -84.27
N ARG A 540 -6.87 -17.52 -83.47
CA ARG A 540 -7.18 -16.62 -82.36
C ARG A 540 -6.05 -16.73 -81.34
N ILE A 541 -5.21 -15.71 -81.26
CA ILE A 541 -4.20 -15.59 -80.20
C ILE A 541 -4.95 -15.31 -78.90
N ILE A 542 -4.78 -16.18 -77.91
CA ILE A 542 -5.37 -16.07 -76.58
C ILE A 542 -4.34 -15.35 -75.70
N LEU A 543 -4.72 -14.23 -75.08
CA LEU A 543 -3.83 -13.43 -74.22
C LEU A 543 -4.06 -13.78 -72.75
N CYS A 544 -2.98 -13.95 -71.97
CA CYS A 544 -3.06 -14.09 -70.52
C CYS A 544 -3.53 -12.78 -69.88
N PRO A 545 -4.60 -12.77 -69.06
CA PRO A 545 -5.12 -11.53 -68.47
C PRO A 545 -4.18 -10.89 -67.44
N VAL A 546 -3.25 -11.66 -66.85
CA VAL A 546 -2.34 -11.16 -65.80
C VAL A 546 -1.14 -10.43 -66.41
N CYS A 547 -0.52 -10.99 -67.46
CA CYS A 547 0.72 -10.46 -68.03
C CYS A 547 0.63 -10.06 -69.52
N SER A 548 -0.54 -10.25 -70.15
CA SER A 548 -0.81 -9.98 -71.58
C SER A 548 0.03 -10.77 -72.59
N PHE A 549 0.65 -11.89 -72.19
CA PHE A 549 1.40 -12.76 -73.09
C PHE A 549 0.46 -13.61 -73.97
N GLY A 550 0.75 -13.73 -75.27
CA GLY A 550 -0.13 -14.37 -76.26
C GLY A 550 0.23 -15.80 -76.61
N PHE A 551 -0.78 -16.66 -76.74
CA PHE A 551 -0.67 -18.08 -77.03
C PHE A 551 -1.56 -18.48 -78.20
N THR A 552 -1.09 -19.39 -79.05
CA THR A 552 -1.86 -19.95 -80.18
C THR A 552 -2.58 -21.26 -79.82
N ASP A 553 -2.28 -21.84 -78.66
CA ASP A 553 -2.89 -23.08 -78.14
C ASP A 553 -3.51 -22.79 -76.77
N LEU A 554 -4.78 -23.19 -76.60
CA LEU A 554 -5.57 -22.98 -75.38
C LEU A 554 -4.89 -23.64 -74.17
N LYS A 555 -4.31 -24.83 -74.36
CA LYS A 555 -3.69 -25.58 -73.26
C LYS A 555 -2.40 -24.94 -72.75
N ALA A 556 -1.65 -24.31 -73.65
CA ALA A 556 -0.47 -23.52 -73.28
C ALA A 556 -0.87 -22.24 -72.52
N ALA A 557 -1.95 -21.58 -72.94
CA ALA A 557 -2.49 -20.41 -72.25
C ALA A 557 -2.95 -20.75 -70.82
N GLU A 558 -3.69 -21.85 -70.64
CA GLU A 558 -4.23 -22.27 -69.36
C GLU A 558 -3.14 -22.62 -68.34
N ASN A 559 -2.13 -23.38 -68.74
CA ASN A 559 -0.97 -23.69 -67.90
C ASN A 559 -0.18 -22.44 -67.48
N HIS A 560 -0.04 -21.47 -68.41
CA HIS A 560 0.64 -20.23 -68.11
C HIS A 560 -0.17 -19.36 -67.14
N VAL A 561 -1.48 -19.22 -67.34
CA VAL A 561 -2.35 -18.43 -66.44
C VAL A 561 -2.26 -18.96 -65.01
N ASN A 562 -2.32 -20.27 -64.81
CA ASN A 562 -2.19 -20.87 -63.46
C ASN A 562 -0.83 -20.53 -62.83
N SER A 563 0.28 -20.70 -63.55
CA SER A 563 1.60 -20.31 -63.02
C SER A 563 1.78 -18.80 -62.86
N CYS A 564 1.07 -17.98 -63.62
CA CYS A 564 1.17 -16.52 -63.58
C CYS A 564 0.36 -15.94 -62.41
N ILE A 565 -0.76 -16.57 -62.05
CA ILE A 565 -1.54 -16.25 -60.84
C ILE A 565 -0.76 -16.62 -59.58
N ASP A 566 -0.08 -17.77 -59.55
CA ASP A 566 0.71 -18.18 -58.37
C ASP A 566 1.94 -17.29 -58.11
N LYS A 567 2.37 -16.48 -59.09
CA LYS A 567 3.56 -15.60 -59.00
C LYS A 567 3.21 -14.12 -58.87
N ALA A 568 1.98 -13.73 -59.16
CA ALA A 568 1.48 -12.36 -58.99
C ALA A 568 1.00 -12.18 -57.55
#